data_AF-A0A661LSL7-F1
#
_entry.id   AF-A0A661LSL7-F1
#
_cell.length_a   1.000
_cell.length_b   1.000
_cell.length_c   1.000
_cell.angle_alpha   90.00
_cell.angle_beta   90.00
_cell.angle_gamma   90.00
#
_symmetry.space_group_name_H-M   'P 1'
#
loop_
_entity.id
_entity.type
_entity.pdbx_description
1 polymer ?
#
loop_
_entity_poly.entity_id
_entity_poly.type
_entity_poly.pdbx_seq_one_letter_code
_entity_poly.pdbx_strand_id
1 'polypeptide(L)'
;PEYRSVVEPARQAAREAQETDKGNEGIYCGAAIALRDGTIVTGNNSPLMHAASSLILHAIKHLAEIPNKIKLLPSNITDSIKNLKTEILNEKTISLDLEETLIALGISATTNSAAQLAIEKLKELRGCEIHITHIPTPGDEAGLRRLGVNLTSDPNFSTKNLFIS
;
A
#
# COMPACT_ATOMS: atom_id res chain seq x y z
N PRO A 1 12.09 5.55 -19.78
CA PRO A 1 11.49 5.33 -18.43
C PRO A 1 9.96 5.26 -18.49
N GLU A 2 9.30 6.15 -19.25
CA GLU A 2 7.83 6.22 -19.42
C GLU A 2 7.19 5.08 -20.24
N TYR A 3 7.99 4.12 -20.72
CA TYR A 3 7.49 2.97 -21.47
C TYR A 3 6.82 1.89 -20.59
N ARG A 4 6.97 1.98 -19.26
CA ARG A 4 6.29 1.05 -18.34
C ARG A 4 4.86 1.51 -18.13
N SER A 5 3.90 0.63 -18.40
CA SER A 5 2.47 0.88 -18.29
C SER A 5 2.00 1.32 -16.90
N VAL A 6 2.80 1.08 -15.85
CA VAL A 6 2.48 1.43 -14.46
C VAL A 6 2.89 2.84 -14.03
N VAL A 7 3.73 3.55 -14.79
CA VAL A 7 4.28 4.86 -14.37
C VAL A 7 3.19 5.93 -14.34
N GLU A 8 2.50 6.15 -15.46
CA GLU A 8 1.46 7.18 -15.54
C GLU A 8 0.26 6.90 -14.63
N PRO A 9 -0.24 5.65 -14.50
CA PRO A 9 -1.28 5.34 -13.52
C PRO A 9 -0.88 5.64 -12.07
N ALA A 10 0.38 5.39 -11.68
CA ALA A 10 0.85 5.72 -10.34
C ALA A 10 0.87 7.25 -10.11
N ARG A 11 1.34 8.03 -11.09
CA ARG A 11 1.33 9.50 -11.02
C ARG A 11 -0.09 10.07 -11.01
N GLN A 12 -1.00 9.47 -11.78
CA GLN A 12 -2.41 9.83 -11.76
C GLN A 12 -3.04 9.56 -10.39
N ALA A 13 -2.76 8.42 -9.77
CA ALA A 13 -3.24 8.10 -8.43
C ALA A 13 -2.76 9.10 -7.37
N ALA A 14 -1.54 9.63 -7.50
CA ALA A 14 -1.02 10.69 -6.63
C ALA A 14 -1.79 12.01 -6.81
N ARG A 15 -2.08 12.39 -8.07
CA ARG A 15 -2.90 13.58 -8.38
C ARG A 15 -4.32 13.45 -7.82
N GLU A 16 -4.95 12.29 -7.99
CA GLU A 16 -6.28 12.01 -7.44
C GLU A 16 -6.30 12.07 -5.90
N ALA A 17 -5.24 11.59 -5.24
CA ALA A 17 -5.11 11.75 -3.79
C ALA A 17 -5.02 13.22 -3.38
N GLN A 18 -4.34 14.06 -4.17
CA GLN A 18 -4.29 15.51 -3.95
C GLN A 18 -5.67 16.17 -4.14
N GLU A 19 -6.38 15.82 -5.20
CA GLU A 19 -7.72 16.36 -5.50
C GLU A 19 -8.76 15.95 -4.45
N THR A 20 -8.61 14.76 -3.87
CA THR A 20 -9.55 14.21 -2.87
C THR A 20 -9.08 14.41 -1.42
N ASP A 21 -8.00 15.16 -1.22
CA ASP A 21 -7.34 15.40 0.07
C ASP A 21 -7.09 14.13 0.90
N LYS A 22 -6.74 13.03 0.21
CA LYS A 22 -6.36 11.76 0.83
C LYS A 22 -4.86 11.70 1.13
N GLY A 23 -4.18 12.81 1.31
CA GLY A 23 -2.76 12.81 1.65
C GLY A 23 -2.50 12.44 3.10
N ASN A 24 -1.22 12.48 3.47
CA ASN A 24 -0.82 12.56 4.88
C ASN A 24 0.15 13.73 5.04
N GLU A 25 -0.13 14.64 5.98
CA GLU A 25 0.69 15.83 6.25
C GLU A 25 1.00 16.73 5.02
N GLY A 26 0.06 16.77 4.06
CA GLY A 26 0.20 17.51 2.79
C GLY A 26 1.09 16.83 1.75
N ILE A 27 1.39 15.53 1.94
CA ILE A 27 2.13 14.69 1.01
C ILE A 27 1.14 13.73 0.34
N TYR A 28 1.16 13.69 -1.00
CA TYR A 28 0.28 12.87 -1.82
C TYR A 28 1.11 11.94 -2.69
N CYS A 29 0.93 10.64 -2.47
CA CYS A 29 1.70 9.57 -3.10
C CYS A 29 0.75 8.62 -3.82
N GLY A 30 1.20 8.12 -4.96
CA GLY A 30 0.50 7.14 -5.75
C GLY A 30 1.39 5.94 -6.06
N ALA A 31 0.74 4.83 -6.37
CA ALA A 31 1.37 3.59 -6.75
C ALA A 31 0.48 2.83 -7.74
N ALA A 32 1.10 2.03 -8.60
CA ALA A 32 0.38 1.18 -9.54
C ALA A 32 1.09 -0.16 -9.77
N ILE A 33 0.31 -1.20 -10.05
CA ILE A 33 0.76 -2.55 -10.37
C ILE A 33 0.10 -3.04 -11.66
N ALA A 34 0.89 -3.68 -12.51
CA ALA A 34 0.38 -4.45 -13.64
C ALA A 34 0.23 -5.92 -13.24
N LEU A 35 -1.02 -6.39 -13.17
CA LEU A 35 -1.35 -7.78 -12.89
C LEU A 35 -1.12 -8.67 -14.13
N ARG A 36 -1.09 -9.98 -13.91
CA ARG A 36 -0.79 -10.98 -14.96
C ARG A 36 -1.84 -11.04 -16.06
N ASP A 37 -3.08 -10.69 -15.74
CA ASP A 37 -4.20 -10.58 -16.67
C ASP A 37 -4.16 -9.28 -17.49
N GLY A 38 -3.16 -8.42 -17.27
CA GLY A 38 -3.02 -7.11 -17.91
C GLY A 38 -3.76 -5.98 -17.20
N THR A 39 -4.50 -6.28 -16.12
CA THR A 39 -5.20 -5.26 -15.34
C THR A 39 -4.20 -4.36 -14.61
N ILE A 40 -4.37 -3.05 -14.73
CA ILE A 40 -3.64 -2.07 -13.92
C ILE A 40 -4.48 -1.75 -12.69
N VAL A 41 -3.91 -2.00 -11.51
CA VAL A 41 -4.50 -1.58 -10.23
C VAL A 41 -3.68 -0.44 -9.66
N THR A 42 -4.34 0.55 -9.06
CA THR A 42 -3.71 1.70 -8.42
C THR A 42 -3.99 1.74 -6.92
N GLY A 43 -3.12 2.44 -6.21
CA GLY A 43 -3.26 2.75 -4.79
C GLY A 43 -2.72 4.15 -4.52
N ASN A 44 -3.26 4.80 -3.50
CA ASN A 44 -2.77 6.08 -3.03
C ASN A 44 -2.65 6.08 -1.52
N ASN A 45 -1.83 6.99 -0.98
CA ASN A 45 -1.74 7.13 0.46
C ASN A 45 -3.05 7.69 1.04
N SER A 46 -3.16 7.59 2.35
CA SER A 46 -4.20 8.19 3.19
C SER A 46 -3.64 8.43 4.58
N PRO A 47 -4.36 9.14 5.47
CA PRO A 47 -3.93 9.25 6.87
C PRO A 47 -3.71 7.88 7.54
N LEU A 48 -4.40 6.83 7.06
CA LEU A 48 -4.34 5.50 7.64
C LEU A 48 -3.27 4.60 7.03
N MET A 49 -2.87 4.78 5.77
CA MET A 49 -2.02 3.82 5.06
C MET A 49 -1.17 4.45 3.97
N HIS A 50 0.00 3.86 3.73
CA HIS A 50 0.86 4.22 2.61
C HIS A 50 0.27 3.79 1.26
N ALA A 51 0.77 4.42 0.19
CA ALA A 51 0.34 4.09 -1.18
C ALA A 51 0.65 2.64 -1.56
N ALA A 52 1.78 2.09 -1.11
CA ALA A 52 2.15 0.68 -1.32
C ALA A 52 1.16 -0.26 -0.62
N SER A 53 0.83 0.00 0.64
CA SER A 53 -0.19 -0.75 1.41
C SER A 53 -1.55 -0.75 0.73
N SER A 54 -2.03 0.44 0.32
CA SER A 54 -3.29 0.59 -0.40
C SER A 54 -3.29 -0.19 -1.71
N LEU A 55 -2.22 -0.05 -2.50
CA LEU A 55 -2.05 -0.75 -3.78
C LEU A 55 -2.15 -2.26 -3.61
N ILE A 56 -1.42 -2.84 -2.66
CA ILE A 56 -1.41 -4.30 -2.46
C ILE A 56 -2.79 -4.78 -2.00
N LEU A 57 -3.46 -4.06 -1.09
CA LEU A 57 -4.83 -4.40 -0.67
C LEU A 57 -5.82 -4.33 -1.83
N HIS A 58 -5.73 -3.32 -2.71
CA HIS A 58 -6.59 -3.24 -3.90
C HIS A 58 -6.32 -4.38 -4.87
N ALA A 59 -5.04 -4.71 -5.11
CA ALA A 59 -4.63 -5.76 -6.02
C ALA A 59 -5.13 -7.14 -5.59
N ILE A 60 -4.94 -7.50 -4.31
CA ILE A 60 -5.42 -8.79 -3.80
C ILE A 60 -6.95 -8.86 -3.69
N LYS A 61 -7.63 -7.73 -3.45
CA LYS A 61 -9.10 -7.68 -3.51
C LYS A 61 -9.59 -7.95 -4.93
N HIS A 62 -8.94 -7.34 -5.93
CA HIS A 62 -9.26 -7.57 -7.33
C HIS A 62 -9.05 -9.04 -7.70
N LEU A 63 -7.87 -9.61 -7.40
CA LEU A 63 -7.55 -11.01 -7.72
C LEU A 63 -8.42 -12.04 -6.98
N ALA A 64 -8.95 -11.69 -5.82
CA ALA A 64 -9.87 -12.53 -5.04
C ALA A 64 -11.35 -12.23 -5.34
N GLU A 65 -11.64 -11.34 -6.29
CA GLU A 65 -12.99 -10.91 -6.65
C GLU A 65 -13.79 -10.36 -5.45
N ILE A 66 -13.08 -9.77 -4.47
CA ILE A 66 -13.67 -9.23 -3.24
C ILE A 66 -14.19 -7.81 -3.50
N PRO A 67 -15.48 -7.53 -3.27
CA PRO A 67 -16.03 -6.20 -3.49
C PRO A 67 -15.32 -5.10 -2.68
N ASN A 68 -15.18 -3.92 -3.27
CA ASN A 68 -14.48 -2.79 -2.64
C ASN A 68 -15.06 -2.38 -1.27
N LYS A 69 -16.37 -2.57 -1.05
CA LYS A 69 -17.04 -2.30 0.23
C LYS A 69 -16.60 -3.21 1.39
N ILE A 70 -16.00 -4.36 1.11
CA ILE A 70 -15.52 -5.28 2.13
C ILE A 70 -14.16 -4.79 2.66
N LYS A 71 -14.11 -4.56 3.97
CA LYS A 71 -12.87 -4.19 4.67
C LYS A 71 -12.09 -5.46 5.00
N LEU A 72 -10.89 -5.58 4.46
CA LEU A 72 -9.97 -6.67 4.81
C LEU A 72 -9.32 -6.42 6.18
N LEU A 73 -9.13 -5.15 6.53
CA LEU A 73 -8.63 -4.72 7.83
C LEU A 73 -9.78 -4.03 8.58
N PRO A 74 -10.45 -4.70 9.53
CA PRO A 74 -11.48 -4.09 10.36
C PRO A 74 -10.87 -3.04 11.30
N SER A 75 -11.68 -2.08 11.73
CA SER A 75 -11.21 -0.90 12.47
C SER A 75 -10.53 -1.25 13.78
N ASN A 76 -10.99 -2.28 14.49
CA ASN A 76 -10.37 -2.75 15.72
C ASN A 76 -8.90 -3.15 15.55
N ILE A 77 -8.49 -3.64 14.38
CA ILE A 77 -7.09 -3.98 14.09
C ILE A 77 -6.32 -2.70 13.77
N THR A 78 -6.84 -1.86 12.88
CA THR A 78 -6.15 -0.63 12.48
C THR A 78 -6.01 0.36 13.63
N ASP A 79 -7.02 0.47 14.49
CA ASP A 79 -7.03 1.34 15.66
C ASP A 79 -6.05 0.83 16.74
N SER A 80 -5.95 -0.49 16.90
CA SER A 80 -4.96 -1.11 17.81
C SER A 80 -3.53 -0.80 17.37
N ILE A 81 -3.23 -0.92 16.07
CA ILE A 81 -1.89 -0.63 15.54
C ILE A 81 -1.59 0.87 15.66
N LYS A 82 -2.56 1.72 15.30
CA LYS A 82 -2.44 3.17 15.48
C LYS A 82 -2.12 3.53 16.94
N ASN A 83 -2.87 2.98 17.90
CA ASN A 83 -2.66 3.23 19.33
C ASN A 83 -1.28 2.75 19.80
N LEU A 84 -0.81 1.59 19.31
CA LEU A 84 0.54 1.11 19.58
C LEU A 84 1.60 2.10 19.08
N LYS A 85 1.49 2.56 17.83
CA LYS A 85 2.44 3.50 17.23
C LYS A 85 2.44 4.84 17.97
N THR A 86 1.26 5.42 18.24
CA THR A 86 1.17 6.77 18.82
C THR A 86 1.37 6.78 20.34
N GLU A 87 0.56 6.03 21.09
CA GLU A 87 0.50 6.18 22.55
C GLU A 87 1.60 5.38 23.27
N ILE A 88 2.07 4.28 22.67
CA ILE A 88 3.04 3.39 23.31
C ILE A 88 4.46 3.63 22.77
N LEU A 89 4.61 3.70 21.45
CA LEU A 89 5.91 3.86 20.79
C LEU A 89 6.28 5.32 20.49
N ASN A 90 5.37 6.27 20.71
CA ASN A 90 5.56 7.71 20.45
C ASN A 90 6.02 8.02 19.01
N GLU A 91 5.59 7.22 18.05
CA GLU A 91 5.83 7.47 16.64
C GLU A 91 4.95 8.61 16.13
N LYS A 92 5.53 9.48 15.30
CA LYS A 92 4.80 10.55 14.63
C LYS A 92 3.94 10.02 13.48
N THR A 93 4.36 8.92 12.86
CA THR A 93 3.70 8.36 11.69
C THR A 93 2.60 7.41 12.10
N ILE A 94 1.35 7.80 11.83
CA ILE A 94 0.17 7.00 12.12
C ILE A 94 -0.13 6.01 10.98
N SER A 95 0.35 6.30 9.78
CA SER A 95 0.04 5.51 8.59
C SER A 95 0.73 4.15 8.62
N LEU A 96 -0.01 3.14 8.20
CA LEU A 96 0.44 1.76 8.06
C LEU A 96 1.30 1.59 6.81
N ASP A 97 2.55 1.15 6.99
CA ASP A 97 3.39 0.70 5.88
C ASP A 97 3.00 -0.71 5.42
N LEU A 98 3.61 -1.18 4.33
CA LEU A 98 3.24 -2.47 3.75
C LEU A 98 3.59 -3.66 4.66
N GLU A 99 4.70 -3.62 5.39
CA GLU A 99 5.08 -4.72 6.28
C GLU A 99 4.06 -4.87 7.41
N GLU A 100 3.70 -3.76 8.05
CA GLU A 100 2.65 -3.72 9.07
C GLU A 100 1.29 -4.17 8.51
N THR A 101 0.96 -3.72 7.29
CA THR A 101 -0.28 -4.07 6.60
C THR A 101 -0.37 -5.58 6.34
N LEU A 102 0.72 -6.22 5.91
CA LEU A 102 0.76 -7.67 5.68
C LEU A 102 0.61 -8.46 6.98
N ILE A 103 1.24 -8.01 8.08
CA ILE A 103 1.07 -8.61 9.40
C ILE A 103 -0.38 -8.48 9.88
N ALA A 104 -0.95 -7.27 9.79
CA ALA A 104 -2.32 -6.98 10.16
C ALA A 104 -3.33 -7.82 9.36
N LEU A 105 -3.07 -8.01 8.06
CA LEU A 105 -3.88 -8.85 7.19
C LEU A 105 -3.84 -10.31 7.62
N GLY A 106 -2.64 -10.83 7.95
CA GLY A 106 -2.44 -12.17 8.50
C GLY A 106 -3.24 -12.41 9.78
N ILE A 107 -3.23 -11.45 10.71
CA ILE A 107 -4.05 -11.50 11.92
C ILE A 107 -5.53 -11.45 11.56
N SER A 108 -5.95 -10.56 10.67
CA SER A 108 -7.35 -10.44 10.29
C SER A 108 -7.90 -11.72 9.65
N ALA A 109 -7.09 -12.46 8.90
CA ALA A 109 -7.52 -13.69 8.25
C ALA A 109 -7.97 -14.79 9.22
N THR A 110 -7.54 -14.74 10.49
CA THR A 110 -8.01 -15.66 11.53
C THR A 110 -9.50 -15.54 11.84
N THR A 111 -10.10 -14.37 11.58
CA THR A 111 -11.49 -14.05 11.92
C THR A 111 -12.30 -13.47 10.75
N ASN A 112 -11.66 -13.21 9.61
CA ASN A 112 -12.27 -12.63 8.41
C ASN A 112 -11.96 -13.51 7.19
N SER A 113 -12.95 -14.27 6.74
CA SER A 113 -12.81 -15.16 5.57
C SER A 113 -12.42 -14.42 4.29
N ALA A 114 -12.84 -13.15 4.12
CA ALA A 114 -12.43 -12.36 2.97
C ALA A 114 -10.93 -12.00 3.03
N ALA A 115 -10.40 -11.71 4.23
CA ALA A 115 -8.96 -11.50 4.40
C ALA A 115 -8.16 -12.77 4.13
N GLN A 116 -8.66 -13.94 4.55
CA GLN A 116 -8.04 -15.23 4.24
C GLN A 116 -7.96 -15.48 2.72
N LEU A 117 -9.06 -15.27 1.99
CA LEU A 117 -9.07 -15.39 0.52
C LEU A 117 -8.09 -14.41 -0.14
N ALA A 118 -8.00 -13.18 0.37
CA ALA A 118 -7.08 -12.17 -0.15
C ALA A 118 -5.60 -12.55 0.05
N ILE A 119 -5.23 -13.13 1.21
CA ILE A 119 -3.85 -13.58 1.48
C ILE A 119 -3.40 -14.62 0.46
N GLU A 120 -4.28 -15.54 0.07
CA GLU A 120 -3.94 -16.59 -0.90
C GLU A 120 -3.55 -16.04 -2.27
N LYS A 121 -3.96 -14.80 -2.59
CA LYS A 121 -3.63 -14.10 -3.83
C LYS A 121 -2.30 -13.36 -3.81
N LEU A 122 -1.67 -13.18 -2.65
CA LEU A 122 -0.37 -12.49 -2.55
C LEU A 122 0.72 -13.17 -3.41
N LYS A 123 0.67 -14.50 -3.53
CA LYS A 123 1.61 -15.27 -4.37
C LYS A 123 1.55 -14.92 -5.86
N GLU A 124 0.40 -14.43 -6.33
CA GLU A 124 0.18 -14.08 -7.73
C GLU A 124 0.87 -12.77 -8.11
N LEU A 125 1.15 -11.91 -7.11
CA LEU A 125 1.85 -10.63 -7.30
C LEU A 125 3.34 -10.81 -7.62
N ARG A 126 3.92 -11.97 -7.32
CA ARG A 126 5.34 -12.24 -7.62
C ARG A 126 5.62 -12.07 -9.11
N GLY A 127 6.63 -11.27 -9.42
CA GLY A 127 7.06 -10.92 -10.78
C GLY A 127 6.22 -9.82 -11.46
N CYS A 128 5.20 -9.26 -10.78
CA CYS A 128 4.45 -8.13 -11.32
C CYS A 128 5.28 -6.85 -11.27
N GLU A 129 5.10 -5.99 -12.27
CA GLU A 129 5.75 -4.67 -12.30
C GLU A 129 4.98 -3.68 -11.42
N ILE A 130 5.70 -2.95 -10.57
CA ILE A 130 5.16 -1.88 -9.72
C ILE A 130 5.92 -0.59 -9.96
N HIS A 131 5.18 0.52 -9.94
CA HIS A 131 5.75 1.86 -9.85
C HIS A 131 5.15 2.64 -8.67
N ILE A 132 5.99 3.39 -7.96
CA ILE A 132 5.61 4.25 -6.83
C ILE A 132 6.15 5.66 -7.07
N THR A 133 5.36 6.70 -6.79
CA THR A 133 5.75 8.10 -7.05
C THR A 133 6.75 8.69 -6.05
N HIS A 134 7.29 7.85 -5.15
CA HIS A 134 8.28 8.21 -4.13
C HIS A 134 9.19 7.01 -3.84
N ILE A 135 10.36 7.29 -3.26
CA ILE A 135 11.30 6.31 -2.74
C ILE A 135 10.64 5.61 -1.55
N PRO A 136 10.41 4.28 -1.61
CA PRO A 136 9.73 3.53 -0.55
C PRO A 136 10.43 3.70 0.81
N THR A 137 9.64 3.68 1.89
CA THR A 137 10.20 3.57 3.24
C THR A 137 10.79 2.17 3.46
N PRO A 138 11.64 1.96 4.49
CA PRO A 138 12.18 0.63 4.78
C PRO A 138 11.12 -0.46 4.96
N GLY A 139 9.99 -0.16 5.62
CA GLY A 139 8.88 -1.11 5.79
C GLY A 139 8.16 -1.44 4.48
N ASP A 140 7.93 -0.42 3.63
CA ASP A 140 7.38 -0.64 2.29
C ASP A 140 8.32 -1.47 1.41
N GLU A 141 9.61 -1.12 1.40
CA GLU A 141 10.64 -1.84 0.63
C GLU A 141 10.74 -3.30 1.10
N ALA A 142 10.75 -3.54 2.40
CA ALA A 142 10.80 -4.89 2.97
C ALA A 142 9.59 -5.73 2.53
N GLY A 143 8.39 -5.16 2.61
CA GLY A 143 7.15 -5.79 2.14
C GLY A 143 7.18 -6.11 0.65
N LEU A 144 7.49 -5.12 -0.20
CA LEU A 144 7.53 -5.27 -1.66
C LEU A 144 8.57 -6.32 -2.08
N ARG A 145 9.76 -6.27 -1.47
CA ARG A 145 10.83 -7.24 -1.74
C ARG A 145 10.42 -8.67 -1.38
N ARG A 146 9.75 -8.88 -0.23
CA ARG A 146 9.27 -10.21 0.18
C ARG A 146 8.18 -10.76 -0.74
N LEU A 147 7.32 -9.89 -1.28
CA LEU A 147 6.32 -10.26 -2.30
C LEU A 147 6.97 -10.62 -3.65
N GLY A 148 8.22 -10.19 -3.88
CA GLY A 148 8.97 -10.52 -5.10
C GLY A 148 8.44 -9.80 -6.33
N VAL A 149 7.98 -8.56 -6.18
CA VAL A 149 7.56 -7.67 -7.27
C VAL A 149 8.77 -6.95 -7.89
N ASN A 150 8.62 -6.50 -9.13
CA ASN A 150 9.63 -5.71 -9.83
C ASN A 150 9.34 -4.22 -9.62
N LEU A 151 10.01 -3.63 -8.63
CA LEU A 151 9.74 -2.26 -8.19
C LEU A 151 10.56 -1.21 -8.93
N THR A 152 9.90 -0.11 -9.28
CA THR A 152 10.54 1.16 -9.67
C THR A 152 9.91 2.32 -8.89
N SER A 153 10.64 3.42 -8.74
CA SER A 153 10.10 4.63 -8.13
C SER A 153 10.57 5.92 -8.80
N ASP A 154 9.76 6.96 -8.69
CA ASP A 154 10.22 8.33 -8.94
C ASP A 154 11.20 8.76 -7.81
N PRO A 155 12.16 9.65 -8.09
CA PRO A 155 13.20 10.05 -7.13
C PRO A 155 12.71 11.12 -6.12
N ASN A 156 11.47 10.99 -5.63
CA ASN A 156 10.87 11.89 -4.65
C ASN A 156 10.82 11.24 -3.27
N PHE A 157 10.89 12.00 -2.18
CA PHE A 157 10.75 11.47 -0.83
C PHE A 157 9.28 11.52 -0.35
N SER A 158 8.86 10.55 0.46
CA SER A 158 7.55 10.50 1.11
C SER A 158 7.43 11.36 2.36
N THR A 159 8.47 12.11 2.72
CA THR A 159 8.52 12.96 3.92
C THR A 159 9.19 14.29 3.59
N LYS A 160 8.98 15.29 4.45
CA LYS A 160 9.74 16.55 4.43
C LYS A 160 11.17 16.42 4.98
N ASN A 161 11.54 15.24 5.52
CA ASN A 161 12.82 15.00 6.20
C ASN A 161 13.62 13.92 5.47
N LEU A 162 14.80 14.30 4.96
CA LEU A 162 15.69 13.43 4.16
C LEU A 162 16.24 12.18 4.89
N PHE A 163 16.13 12.10 6.22
CA PHE A 163 16.59 10.96 7.01
C PHE A 163 15.46 10.49 7.94
N ILE A 164 15.05 9.23 7.78
CA ILE A 164 14.28 8.50 8.79
C ILE A 164 15.34 7.80 9.65
N SER A 165 15.50 8.22 10.90
CA SER A 165 16.39 7.60 11.90
C SER A 165 15.59 6.72 12.84
#